data_AF-A0A924JT26-F1
#
_entry.id   AF-A0A924JT26-F1
#
_cell.length_a   1.000
_cell.length_b   1.000
_cell.length_c   1.000
_cell.angle_alpha   90.00
_cell.angle_beta   90.00
_cell.angle_gamma   90.00
#
_symmetry.space_group_name_H-M   'P 1'
#
loop_
_entity.id
_entity.type
_entity.pdbx_description
1 polymer ?
#
loop_
_entity_poly.entity_id
_entity_poly.type
_entity_poly.pdbx_seq_one_letter_code
_entity_poly.pdbx_strand_id
1 'polypeptide(L)'
;MSTPGTPQRDLRPRGGRRPFWAAFAFFAIISSLWALSAPVFAVADESAHATKAIAQWQGQVIGYEVPGIRHTVVDLPPADSYSSNIICFVYHPDIPANCGVELGDEGTNWFNTWVGAYNPTYYYLSGWPSLIFDGSAGIYAMRIASALVAAVFLAWAAEASLAATRVRWMPMGIAVLASPMIVYYSGSVNPQGLEVAAAAALWVGLLRLLQTWREPGTVLLSRTYLWVIVGISAAIVANVRALGPLWVVVIISTCLLISGWPAVKSMFTTARSYWAIGAVAVAG
;
A
#
# COMPACT_ATOMS: atom_id res chain seq x y z
N MET A 1 -42.40 -34.72 25.86
CA MET A 1 -40.99 -35.14 25.79
C MET A 1 -40.25 -34.08 25.00
N SER A 2 -39.69 -33.10 25.70
CA SER A 2 -39.00 -31.94 25.15
C SER A 2 -37.53 -32.30 24.92
N THR A 3 -37.06 -32.19 23.68
CA THR A 3 -35.65 -32.36 23.31
C THR A 3 -34.80 -31.24 23.94
N PRO A 4 -33.68 -31.55 24.61
CA PRO A 4 -32.77 -30.52 25.11
C PRO A 4 -32.10 -29.83 23.92
N GLY A 5 -32.24 -28.51 23.83
CA GLY A 5 -31.52 -27.69 22.87
C GLY A 5 -30.01 -27.85 23.07
N THR A 6 -29.31 -28.22 22.01
CA THR A 6 -27.85 -28.19 21.96
C THR A 6 -27.37 -26.77 22.27
N PRO A 7 -26.46 -26.58 23.24
CA PRO A 7 -25.93 -25.26 23.52
C PRO A 7 -25.16 -24.77 22.29
N GLN A 8 -25.64 -23.68 21.68
CA GLN A 8 -24.86 -22.90 20.73
C GLN A 8 -23.57 -22.50 21.45
N ARG A 9 -22.46 -23.14 21.09
CA ARG A 9 -21.14 -22.69 21.51
C ARG A 9 -20.96 -21.29 20.93
N ASP A 10 -21.09 -20.28 21.79
CA ASP A 10 -20.58 -18.94 21.58
C ASP A 10 -19.08 -19.06 21.29
N LEU A 11 -18.74 -19.21 20.00
CA LEU A 11 -17.41 -19.02 19.49
C LEU A 11 -17.11 -17.51 19.52
N ARG A 12 -17.05 -16.92 20.71
CA ARG A 12 -16.38 -15.63 20.89
C ARG A 12 -14.93 -15.85 20.51
N PRO A 13 -14.38 -15.16 19.49
CA PRO A 13 -12.98 -15.30 19.16
C PRO A 13 -12.16 -14.76 20.34
N ARG A 14 -11.61 -15.66 21.16
CA ARG A 14 -10.55 -15.36 22.12
C ARG A 14 -9.16 -15.35 21.46
N GLY A 15 -9.10 -15.27 20.13
CA GLY A 15 -7.88 -15.02 19.39
C GLY A 15 -7.69 -13.53 19.22
N GLY A 16 -6.88 -12.90 20.09
CA GLY A 16 -6.50 -11.50 19.93
C GLY A 16 -5.84 -11.22 18.57
N ARG A 17 -5.68 -9.94 18.22
CA ARG A 17 -5.08 -9.42 16.96
C ARG A 17 -3.59 -9.77 16.76
N ARG A 18 -3.12 -10.86 17.36
CA ARG A 18 -1.79 -11.44 17.25
C ARG A 18 -1.33 -11.66 15.80
N PRO A 19 -2.15 -12.24 14.88
CA PRO A 19 -1.68 -12.45 13.51
C PRO A 19 -1.43 -11.13 12.77
N PHE A 20 -2.27 -10.11 12.99
CA PHE A 20 -2.05 -8.78 12.44
C PHE A 20 -0.74 -8.18 12.94
N TRP A 21 -0.54 -8.10 14.26
CA TRP A 21 0.66 -7.48 14.82
C TRP A 21 1.95 -8.23 14.48
N ALA A 22 1.91 -9.57 14.41
CA ALA A 22 3.05 -10.36 13.98
C ALA A 22 3.41 -10.10 12.50
N ALA A 23 2.41 -10.08 11.61
CA ALA A 23 2.62 -9.77 10.20
C ALA A 23 3.07 -8.32 9.99
N PHE A 24 2.45 -7.38 10.70
CA PHE A 24 2.82 -5.96 10.67
C PHE A 24 4.29 -5.79 11.07
N ALA A 25 4.70 -6.35 12.22
CA ALA A 25 6.08 -6.27 12.67
C ALA A 25 7.04 -6.90 11.65
N PHE A 26 6.72 -8.08 11.11
CA PHE A 26 7.53 -8.74 10.10
C PHE A 26 7.72 -7.86 8.85
N PHE A 27 6.63 -7.40 8.23
CA PHE A 27 6.69 -6.59 7.00
C PHE A 27 7.28 -5.20 7.22
N ALA A 28 6.99 -4.57 8.36
CA ALA A 28 7.57 -3.28 8.72
C ALA A 28 9.09 -3.39 8.90
N ILE A 29 9.56 -4.39 9.66
CA ILE A 29 10.99 -4.59 9.91
C ILE A 29 11.71 -4.91 8.60
N ILE A 30 11.25 -5.91 7.85
CA ILE A 30 11.96 -6.36 6.65
C ILE A 30 11.98 -5.26 5.57
N SER A 31 10.88 -4.53 5.37
CA SER A 31 10.83 -3.42 4.41
C SER A 31 11.69 -2.23 4.87
N SER A 32 11.75 -1.95 6.17
CA SER A 32 12.63 -0.90 6.71
C SER A 32 14.11 -1.28 6.61
N LEU A 33 14.45 -2.57 6.78
CA LEU A 33 15.82 -3.05 6.57
C LEU A 33 16.24 -2.86 5.11
N TRP A 34 15.34 -3.12 4.16
CA TRP A 34 15.57 -2.82 2.74
C TRP A 34 15.69 -1.32 2.46
N ALA A 35 14.86 -0.50 3.12
CA ALA A 35 14.93 0.95 3.03
C ALA A 35 16.31 1.50 3.40
N LEU A 36 16.95 0.90 4.41
CA LEU A 36 18.26 1.30 4.93
C LEU A 36 19.44 0.67 4.19
N SER A 37 19.23 -0.45 3.48
CA SER A 37 20.32 -1.15 2.78
C SER A 37 20.58 -0.64 1.37
N ALA A 38 19.58 -0.03 0.73
CA ALA A 38 19.70 0.53 -0.61
C ALA A 38 20.20 1.99 -0.56
N PRO A 39 21.14 2.39 -1.44
CA PRO A 39 21.52 3.80 -1.54
C PRO A 39 20.34 4.67 -1.97
N VAL A 40 20.41 5.98 -1.68
CA VAL A 40 19.38 6.96 -2.06
C VAL A 40 19.19 6.91 -3.59
N PHE A 41 17.92 6.85 -4.02
CA PHE A 41 17.52 6.75 -5.43
C PHE A 41 18.01 5.52 -6.20
N ALA A 42 18.43 4.45 -5.50
CA ALA A 42 18.75 3.17 -6.14
C ALA A 42 17.52 2.45 -6.72
N VAL A 43 16.32 2.77 -6.22
CA VAL A 43 15.08 2.16 -6.67
C VAL A 43 14.59 2.87 -7.93
N ALA A 44 14.10 2.10 -8.91
CA ALA A 44 13.53 2.65 -10.13
C ALA A 44 12.47 3.73 -9.84
N ASP A 45 12.62 4.87 -10.53
CA ASP A 45 11.77 6.06 -10.46
C ASP A 45 11.66 6.74 -9.07
N GLU A 46 12.46 6.31 -8.09
CA GLU A 46 12.33 6.83 -6.71
C GLU A 46 12.63 8.32 -6.61
N SER A 47 13.61 8.84 -7.37
CA SER A 47 13.90 10.27 -7.38
C SER A 47 12.68 11.11 -7.81
N ALA A 48 11.94 10.66 -8.83
CA ALA A 48 10.74 11.35 -9.30
C ALA A 48 9.59 11.31 -8.28
N HIS A 49 9.44 10.20 -7.56
CA HIS A 49 8.42 10.05 -6.52
C HIS A 49 8.80 10.78 -5.22
N ALA A 50 10.06 10.77 -4.83
CA ALA A 50 10.55 11.44 -3.63
C ALA A 50 10.51 12.95 -3.76
N THR A 51 11.04 13.50 -4.86
CA THR A 51 10.97 14.95 -5.14
C THR A 51 9.52 15.43 -5.23
N LYS A 52 8.63 14.62 -5.82
CA LYS A 52 7.19 14.88 -5.82
C LYS A 52 6.60 14.93 -4.41
N ALA A 53 6.96 13.99 -3.54
CA ALA A 53 6.47 13.98 -2.16
C ALA A 53 6.97 15.18 -1.35
N ILE A 54 8.26 15.53 -1.47
CA ILE A 54 8.84 16.72 -0.83
C ILE A 54 8.07 17.96 -1.29
N ALA A 55 7.96 18.18 -2.60
CA ALA A 55 7.29 19.35 -3.16
C ALA A 55 5.81 19.46 -2.75
N GLN A 56 5.10 18.33 -2.70
CA GLN A 56 3.70 18.31 -2.29
C GLN A 56 3.50 18.75 -0.83
N TRP A 57 4.43 18.40 0.07
CA TRP A 57 4.43 18.88 1.44
C TRP A 57 4.89 20.34 1.59
N GLN A 58 5.57 20.88 0.57
CA GLN A 58 5.84 22.31 0.39
C GLN A 58 4.68 23.07 -0.30
N GLY A 59 3.53 22.40 -0.52
CA GLY A 59 2.33 23.01 -1.11
C GLY A 59 2.20 22.87 -2.64
N GLN A 60 3.15 22.22 -3.31
CA GLN A 60 3.13 22.01 -4.76
C GLN A 60 2.46 20.67 -5.13
N VAL A 61 1.13 20.63 -5.04
CA VAL A 61 0.34 19.40 -5.27
C VAL A 61 0.50 18.81 -6.66
N ILE A 62 0.76 19.63 -7.69
CA ILE A 62 1.01 19.16 -9.07
C ILE A 62 2.41 19.59 -9.52
N GLY A 63 2.73 20.87 -9.33
CA GLY A 63 3.91 21.54 -9.91
C GLY A 63 3.48 22.50 -11.01
N TYR A 64 4.41 22.94 -11.85
CA TYR A 64 4.14 23.85 -12.96
C TYR A 64 4.83 23.40 -14.26
N GLU A 65 4.36 23.89 -15.39
CA GLU A 65 4.98 23.61 -16.69
C GLU A 65 6.01 24.68 -17.04
N VAL A 66 7.13 24.26 -17.63
CA VAL A 66 8.19 25.15 -18.09
C VAL A 66 8.39 24.95 -19.59
N PRO A 67 8.36 26.01 -20.42
CA PRO A 67 8.60 25.89 -21.85
C PRO A 67 9.93 25.18 -22.15
N GLY A 68 9.87 24.13 -22.98
CA GLY A 68 11.04 23.31 -23.33
C GLY A 68 11.32 22.13 -22.39
N ILE A 69 10.60 22.00 -21.26
CA ILE A 69 10.68 20.84 -20.36
C ILE A 69 9.45 19.97 -20.54
N ARG A 70 9.66 18.68 -20.84
CA ARG A 70 8.58 17.74 -21.17
C ARG A 70 7.68 17.37 -19.99
N HIS A 71 8.23 17.37 -18.78
CA HIS A 71 7.54 16.92 -17.56
C HIS A 71 7.27 18.10 -16.63
N THR A 72 6.29 17.94 -15.75
CA THR A 72 5.98 18.95 -14.73
C THR A 72 7.19 19.19 -13.84
N VAL A 73 7.48 20.46 -13.58
CA VAL A 73 8.56 20.90 -12.71
C VAL A 73 7.99 21.13 -11.31
N VAL A 74 8.77 20.71 -10.31
CA VAL A 74 8.54 21.02 -8.90
C VAL A 74 9.78 21.68 -8.34
N ASP A 75 9.59 22.69 -7.49
CA ASP A 75 10.67 23.31 -6.74
C ASP A 75 10.97 22.51 -5.48
N LEU A 76 12.24 22.43 -5.14
CA LEU A 76 12.76 21.73 -3.96
C LEU A 76 13.36 22.76 -2.99
N PRO A 77 13.26 22.53 -1.67
CA PRO A 77 14.05 23.28 -0.70
C PRO A 77 15.55 23.20 -1.03
N PRO A 78 16.36 24.22 -0.67
CA PRO A 78 17.80 24.19 -0.92
C PRO A 78 18.50 22.97 -0.30
N ALA A 79 18.01 22.47 0.83
CA ALA A 79 18.53 21.29 1.52
C ALA A 79 18.20 19.96 0.79
N ASP A 80 17.36 19.99 -0.25
CA ASP A 80 17.00 18.85 -1.09
C ASP A 80 17.41 19.09 -2.56
N SER A 81 18.42 19.94 -2.81
CA SER A 81 18.91 20.20 -4.17
C SER A 81 19.32 18.90 -4.86
N TYR A 82 18.83 18.72 -6.09
CA TYR A 82 19.01 17.48 -6.84
C TYR A 82 20.14 17.60 -7.86
N SER A 83 21.06 16.63 -7.85
CA SER A 83 22.08 16.44 -8.87
C SER A 83 21.98 15.03 -9.45
N SER A 84 22.13 14.89 -10.77
CA SER A 84 22.19 13.56 -11.41
C SER A 84 23.40 12.74 -10.95
N ASN A 85 24.42 13.38 -10.37
CA ASN A 85 25.60 12.71 -9.83
C ASN A 85 25.29 11.81 -8.62
N ILE A 86 24.15 12.01 -7.93
CA ILE A 86 23.71 11.15 -6.80
C ILE A 86 23.62 9.67 -7.23
N ILE A 87 23.22 9.44 -8.49
CA ILE A 87 23.01 8.11 -9.06
C ILE A 87 24.16 7.66 -9.99
N CYS A 88 25.39 8.14 -9.75
CA CYS A 88 26.58 7.80 -10.54
C CYS A 88 26.86 6.28 -10.68
N PHE A 89 26.35 5.46 -9.75
CA PHE A 89 26.48 4.01 -9.76
C PHE A 89 25.48 3.30 -10.69
N VAL A 90 24.44 3.99 -11.17
CA VAL A 90 23.41 3.40 -12.02
C VAL A 90 24.03 2.94 -13.34
N TYR A 91 23.75 1.69 -13.72
CA TYR A 91 24.38 0.97 -14.85
C TYR A 91 25.88 0.67 -14.71
N HIS A 92 26.46 0.88 -13.53
CA HIS A 92 27.87 0.59 -13.25
C HIS A 92 28.01 -0.34 -12.04
N PRO A 93 27.95 -1.67 -12.22
CA PRO A 93 27.91 -2.63 -11.11
C PRO A 93 29.18 -2.62 -10.24
N ASP A 94 30.31 -2.17 -10.80
CA ASP A 94 31.60 -2.11 -10.12
C ASP A 94 31.84 -0.78 -9.38
N ILE A 95 30.93 0.19 -9.50
CA ILE A 95 31.06 1.51 -8.90
C ILE A 95 30.21 1.58 -7.61
N PRO A 96 30.82 1.80 -6.44
CA PRO A 96 30.08 1.99 -5.19
C PRO A 96 29.31 3.32 -5.19
N ALA A 97 28.20 3.38 -4.42
CA ALA A 97 27.31 4.54 -4.40
C ALA A 97 27.91 5.83 -3.80
N ASN A 98 29.13 5.78 -3.25
CA ASN A 98 29.85 6.97 -2.78
C ASN A 98 30.63 7.69 -3.90
N CYS A 99 30.42 7.31 -5.17
CA CYS A 99 31.05 7.96 -6.33
C CYS A 99 30.53 9.39 -6.60
N GLY A 100 29.44 9.78 -5.96
CA GLY A 100 28.67 10.97 -6.27
C GLY A 100 28.53 11.90 -5.09
N VAL A 101 27.57 12.80 -5.20
CA VAL A 101 27.21 13.78 -4.17
C VAL A 101 26.00 13.31 -3.39
N GLU A 102 25.82 13.82 -2.18
CA GLU A 102 24.59 13.58 -1.42
C GLU A 102 23.48 14.56 -1.85
N LEU A 103 22.23 14.20 -1.53
CA LEU A 103 21.09 15.08 -1.78
C LEU A 103 21.22 16.34 -0.90
N GLY A 104 21.12 17.52 -1.51
CA GLY A 104 21.28 18.80 -0.82
C GLY A 104 22.68 19.42 -0.86
N ASP A 105 23.71 18.68 -1.30
CA ASP A 105 25.08 19.20 -1.38
C ASP A 105 25.28 20.14 -2.58
N GLU A 106 24.78 19.73 -3.74
CA GLU A 106 24.85 20.48 -4.99
C GLU A 106 23.66 20.14 -5.90
N GLY A 107 23.53 20.90 -6.98
CA GLY A 107 22.55 20.66 -8.03
C GLY A 107 21.49 21.73 -8.10
N THR A 108 20.30 21.35 -8.57
CA THR A 108 19.20 22.27 -8.82
C THR A 108 18.15 22.18 -7.73
N ASN A 109 17.60 23.34 -7.34
CA ASN A 109 16.45 23.43 -6.43
C ASN A 109 15.12 23.18 -7.16
N TRP A 110 15.15 22.41 -8.23
CA TRP A 110 13.98 22.01 -8.99
C TRP A 110 14.22 20.65 -9.64
N PHE A 111 13.14 19.92 -9.91
CA PHE A 111 13.17 18.64 -10.59
C PHE A 111 11.98 18.48 -11.55
N ASN A 112 12.21 17.95 -12.75
CA ASN A 112 11.16 17.65 -13.73
C ASN A 112 10.60 16.25 -13.53
N THR A 113 9.63 16.12 -12.63
CA THR A 113 9.00 14.83 -12.29
C THR A 113 7.95 14.39 -13.31
N TRP A 114 8.09 13.18 -13.85
CA TRP A 114 7.09 12.57 -14.73
C TRP A 114 5.84 12.05 -13.99
N VAL A 115 5.83 12.15 -12.66
CA VAL A 115 4.72 11.73 -11.81
C VAL A 115 3.98 12.92 -11.18
N GLY A 116 4.18 14.13 -11.72
CA GLY A 116 3.55 15.37 -11.23
C GLY A 116 2.03 15.30 -11.15
N ALA A 117 1.38 14.63 -12.11
CA ALA A 117 -0.08 14.47 -12.18
C ALA A 117 -0.61 13.24 -11.42
N TYR A 118 0.24 12.47 -10.74
CA TYR A 118 -0.24 11.35 -9.92
C TYR A 118 -1.05 11.89 -8.74
N ASN A 119 -2.01 11.09 -8.28
CA ASN A 119 -2.90 11.49 -7.21
C ASN A 119 -2.11 11.71 -5.90
N PRO A 120 -2.45 12.77 -5.14
CA PRO A 120 -1.69 13.20 -3.96
C PRO A 120 -1.70 12.20 -2.80
N THR A 121 -2.63 11.24 -2.73
CA THR A 121 -2.82 10.39 -1.55
C THR A 121 -1.54 9.68 -1.09
N TYR A 122 -0.80 9.05 -2.00
CA TYR A 122 0.43 8.33 -1.65
C TYR A 122 1.49 9.27 -1.05
N TYR A 123 1.71 10.41 -1.70
CA TYR A 123 2.76 11.36 -1.34
C TYR A 123 2.49 12.08 -0.02
N TYR A 124 1.21 12.27 0.35
CA TYR A 124 0.88 12.71 1.71
C TYR A 124 1.19 11.63 2.75
N LEU A 125 0.90 10.36 2.47
CA LEU A 125 1.14 9.28 3.42
C LEU A 125 2.64 9.01 3.66
N SER A 126 3.48 9.08 2.62
CA SER A 126 4.90 8.76 2.70
C SER A 126 5.82 9.98 2.85
N GLY A 127 5.39 11.16 2.39
CA GLY A 127 6.27 12.33 2.26
C GLY A 127 6.44 13.21 3.49
N TRP A 128 5.56 13.08 4.50
CA TRP A 128 5.57 13.99 5.66
C TRP A 128 6.90 14.05 6.44
N PRO A 129 7.78 13.01 6.46
CA PRO A 129 9.06 13.11 7.15
C PRO A 129 10.00 14.16 6.55
N SER A 130 9.80 14.57 5.29
CA SER A 130 10.54 15.66 4.64
C SER A 130 10.33 17.03 5.29
N LEU A 131 9.34 17.17 6.17
CA LEU A 131 9.17 18.39 6.98
C LEU A 131 10.08 18.43 8.21
N ILE A 132 10.70 17.31 8.56
CA ILE A 132 11.48 17.13 9.79
C ILE A 132 12.95 16.86 9.47
N PHE A 133 13.19 16.12 8.38
CA PHE A 133 14.50 15.71 7.94
C PHE A 133 14.71 16.13 6.49
N ASP A 134 15.89 16.68 6.23
CA ASP A 134 16.29 17.15 4.91
C ASP A 134 17.28 16.17 4.26
N GLY A 135 17.51 16.33 2.95
CA GLY A 135 18.53 15.61 2.21
C GLY A 135 18.37 14.09 2.26
N SER A 136 19.49 13.37 2.26
CA SER A 136 19.50 11.90 2.27
C SER A 136 18.74 11.29 3.45
N ALA A 137 18.79 11.93 4.63
CA ALA A 137 18.07 11.48 5.82
C ALA A 137 16.55 11.57 5.64
N GLY A 138 16.07 12.63 5.00
CA GLY A 138 14.66 12.79 4.61
C GLY A 138 14.16 11.63 3.75
N ILE A 139 14.95 11.21 2.76
CA ILE A 139 14.60 10.07 1.90
C ILE A 139 14.46 8.77 2.70
N TYR A 140 15.42 8.44 3.57
CA TYR A 140 15.30 7.23 4.41
C TYR A 140 14.09 7.28 5.34
N ALA A 141 13.78 8.44 5.91
CA ALA A 141 12.59 8.59 6.76
C ALA A 141 11.29 8.41 5.96
N MET A 142 11.21 8.95 4.74
CA MET A 142 10.09 8.75 3.81
C MET A 142 9.94 7.28 3.39
N ARG A 143 11.06 6.58 3.15
CA ARG A 143 11.04 5.13 2.87
C ARG A 143 10.47 4.33 4.05
N ILE A 144 10.87 4.64 5.28
CA ILE A 144 10.32 3.99 6.48
C ILE A 144 8.82 4.28 6.62
N ALA A 145 8.38 5.52 6.37
CA ALA A 145 6.96 5.86 6.36
C ALA A 145 6.19 5.03 5.31
N SER A 146 6.71 4.94 4.08
CA SER A 146 6.16 4.09 3.01
C SER A 146 6.04 2.62 3.44
N ALA A 147 7.11 2.09 4.05
CA ALA A 147 7.17 0.72 4.57
C ALA A 147 6.12 0.44 5.64
N LEU A 148 5.95 1.36 6.59
CA LEU A 148 4.97 1.21 7.67
C LEU A 148 3.53 1.23 7.13
N VAL A 149 3.22 2.13 6.19
CA VAL A 149 1.90 2.21 5.57
C VAL A 149 1.61 0.94 4.77
N ALA A 150 2.54 0.46 3.94
CA ALA A 150 2.39 -0.78 3.20
C ALA A 150 2.25 -2.01 4.13
N ALA A 151 2.99 -2.05 5.24
CA ALA A 151 2.94 -3.14 6.22
C ALA A 151 1.56 -3.29 6.87
N VAL A 152 0.78 -2.21 7.05
CA VAL A 152 -0.61 -2.29 7.54
C VAL A 152 -1.47 -3.14 6.60
N PHE A 153 -1.38 -2.90 5.29
CA PHE A 153 -2.15 -3.63 4.30
C PHE A 153 -1.69 -5.08 4.17
N LEU A 154 -0.38 -5.32 4.16
CA LEU A 154 0.16 -6.69 4.16
C LEU A 154 -0.26 -7.47 5.41
N ALA A 155 -0.31 -6.80 6.58
CA ALA A 155 -0.81 -7.38 7.81
C ALA A 155 -2.30 -7.70 7.76
N TRP A 156 -3.14 -6.84 7.16
CA TRP A 156 -4.55 -7.15 6.91
C TRP A 156 -4.73 -8.33 5.96
N ALA A 157 -3.95 -8.39 4.88
CA ALA A 157 -3.97 -9.52 3.95
C ALA A 157 -3.61 -10.83 4.68
N ALA A 158 -2.56 -10.81 5.51
CA ALA A 158 -2.14 -11.96 6.32
C ALA A 158 -3.21 -12.37 7.34
N GLU A 159 -3.74 -11.43 8.12
CA GLU A 159 -4.80 -11.68 9.12
C GLU A 159 -6.05 -12.27 8.46
N ALA A 160 -6.53 -11.67 7.38
CA ALA A 160 -7.69 -12.16 6.63
C ALA A 160 -7.43 -13.55 6.01
N SER A 161 -6.21 -13.82 5.55
CA SER A 161 -5.85 -15.13 4.99
C SER A 161 -5.95 -16.25 6.04
N LEU A 162 -5.60 -15.96 7.30
CA LEU A 162 -5.61 -16.88 8.44
C LEU A 162 -6.99 -16.98 9.12
N ALA A 163 -7.94 -16.12 8.75
CA ALA A 163 -9.22 -15.99 9.43
C ALA A 163 -10.22 -17.12 9.17
N ALA A 164 -9.97 -18.07 8.27
CA ALA A 164 -10.91 -19.14 7.96
C ALA A 164 -10.48 -20.50 8.48
N THR A 165 -11.45 -21.28 8.92
CA THR A 165 -11.23 -22.61 9.53
C THR A 165 -10.98 -23.73 8.52
N ARG A 166 -11.40 -23.57 7.25
CA ARG A 166 -11.38 -24.63 6.24
C ARG A 166 -10.47 -24.36 5.02
N VAL A 167 -10.15 -23.11 4.71
CA VAL A 167 -9.44 -22.74 3.48
C VAL A 167 -7.96 -22.48 3.79
N ARG A 168 -7.12 -23.51 3.57
CA ARG A 168 -5.70 -23.53 3.97
C ARG A 168 -4.69 -23.05 2.92
N TRP A 169 -5.12 -22.78 1.68
CA TRP A 169 -4.20 -22.40 0.61
C TRP A 169 -3.87 -20.89 0.57
N MET A 170 -4.78 -20.03 1.05
CA MET A 170 -4.58 -18.57 1.00
C MET A 170 -3.31 -18.07 1.70
N PRO A 171 -2.90 -18.64 2.85
CA PRO A 171 -1.62 -18.27 3.48
C PRO A 171 -0.39 -18.53 2.60
N MET A 172 -0.44 -19.52 1.68
CA MET A 172 0.65 -19.74 0.73
C MET A 172 0.77 -18.60 -0.28
N GLY A 173 -0.35 -17.99 -0.67
CA GLY A 173 -0.35 -16.80 -1.53
C GLY A 173 0.26 -15.57 -0.85
N ILE A 174 0.11 -15.45 0.47
CA ILE A 174 0.76 -14.38 1.25
C ILE A 174 2.28 -14.52 1.27
N ALA A 175 2.82 -15.74 1.19
CA ALA A 175 4.27 -15.93 1.11
C ALA A 175 4.88 -15.26 -0.13
N VAL A 176 4.13 -15.15 -1.23
CA VAL A 176 4.56 -14.42 -2.44
C VAL A 176 4.68 -12.91 -2.16
N LEU A 177 3.87 -12.37 -1.25
CA LEU A 177 3.95 -10.96 -0.84
C LEU A 177 5.19 -10.65 -0.01
N ALA A 178 5.82 -11.67 0.59
CA ALA A 178 7.12 -11.55 1.24
C ALA A 178 8.30 -11.67 0.25
N SER A 179 8.03 -11.68 -1.06
CA SER A 179 9.09 -11.69 -2.06
C SER A 179 9.99 -10.45 -1.95
N PRO A 180 11.29 -10.57 -2.29
CA PRO A 180 12.23 -9.46 -2.22
C PRO A 180 11.75 -8.22 -2.98
N MET A 181 11.12 -8.38 -4.14
CA MET A 181 10.62 -7.25 -4.93
C MET A 181 9.52 -6.45 -4.21
N ILE A 182 8.53 -7.11 -3.61
CA ILE A 182 7.44 -6.40 -2.93
C ILE A 182 7.95 -5.68 -1.69
N VAL A 183 8.83 -6.33 -0.93
CA VAL A 183 9.47 -5.73 0.24
C VAL A 183 10.37 -4.56 -0.15
N TYR A 184 11.13 -4.69 -1.24
CA TYR A 184 12.00 -3.64 -1.78
C TYR A 184 11.19 -2.40 -2.22
N TYR A 185 10.07 -2.60 -2.93
CA TYR A 185 9.18 -1.49 -3.30
C TYR A 185 8.38 -0.93 -2.11
N SER A 186 8.08 -1.74 -1.09
CA SER A 186 7.45 -1.23 0.14
C SER A 186 8.42 -0.38 0.95
N GLY A 187 9.71 -0.73 0.93
CA GLY A 187 10.82 0.00 1.55
C GLY A 187 11.39 1.13 0.70
N SER A 188 10.71 1.54 -0.37
CA SER A 188 11.13 2.67 -1.21
C SER A 188 10.06 3.76 -1.23
N VAL A 189 10.45 4.96 -1.67
CA VAL A 189 9.48 6.01 -1.99
C VAL A 189 8.92 5.73 -3.38
N ASN A 190 8.05 4.72 -3.48
CA ASN A 190 7.36 4.36 -4.70
C ASN A 190 5.91 3.88 -4.42
N PRO A 191 4.90 4.44 -5.11
CA PRO A 191 3.50 4.03 -4.94
C PRO A 191 3.22 2.56 -5.27
N GLN A 192 4.07 1.89 -6.08
CA GLN A 192 3.88 0.49 -6.46
C GLN A 192 3.84 -0.45 -5.26
N GLY A 193 4.68 -0.22 -4.24
CA GLY A 193 4.70 -1.03 -3.02
C GLY A 193 3.36 -0.98 -2.27
N LEU A 194 2.83 0.23 -2.10
CA LEU A 194 1.53 0.42 -1.44
C LEU A 194 0.37 -0.13 -2.27
N GLU A 195 0.38 0.07 -3.59
CA GLU A 195 -0.66 -0.46 -4.49
C GLU A 195 -0.76 -1.98 -4.40
N VAL A 196 0.37 -2.70 -4.47
CA VAL A 196 0.41 -4.16 -4.36
C VAL A 196 -0.06 -4.62 -2.98
N ALA A 197 0.40 -3.97 -1.91
CA ALA A 197 0.01 -4.29 -0.54
C ALA A 197 -1.51 -4.12 -0.32
N ALA A 198 -2.06 -2.98 -0.76
CA ALA A 198 -3.49 -2.68 -0.65
C ALA A 198 -4.33 -3.60 -1.54
N ALA A 199 -3.87 -3.93 -2.76
CA ALA A 199 -4.55 -4.88 -3.64
C ALA A 199 -4.63 -6.28 -3.02
N ALA A 200 -3.57 -6.74 -2.35
CA ALA A 200 -3.59 -8.02 -1.64
C ALA A 200 -4.60 -8.02 -0.49
N ALA A 201 -4.64 -6.94 0.32
CA ALA A 201 -5.62 -6.78 1.39
C ALA A 201 -7.06 -6.75 0.86
N LEU A 202 -7.29 -6.03 -0.25
CA LEU A 202 -8.58 -5.98 -0.94
C LEU A 202 -9.02 -7.37 -1.40
N TRP A 203 -8.14 -8.10 -2.10
CA TRP A 203 -8.45 -9.41 -2.66
C TRP A 203 -8.83 -10.42 -1.58
N VAL A 204 -7.97 -10.56 -0.56
CA VAL A 204 -8.18 -11.54 0.51
C VAL A 204 -9.34 -11.10 1.40
N GLY A 205 -9.44 -9.81 1.74
CA GLY A 205 -10.54 -9.25 2.52
C GLY A 205 -11.89 -9.47 1.84
N LEU A 206 -11.98 -9.25 0.53
CA LEU A 206 -13.22 -9.40 -0.23
C LEU A 206 -13.63 -10.87 -0.37
N LEU A 207 -12.70 -11.78 -0.66
CA LEU A 207 -13.00 -13.22 -0.68
C LEU A 207 -13.50 -13.71 0.69
N ARG A 208 -12.89 -13.24 1.79
CA ARG A 208 -13.36 -13.57 3.14
C ARG A 208 -14.72 -12.96 3.45
N LEU A 209 -14.96 -11.72 3.04
CA LEU A 209 -16.25 -11.06 3.18
C LEU A 209 -17.35 -11.86 2.46
N LEU A 210 -17.13 -12.24 1.20
CA LEU A 210 -18.07 -13.05 0.41
C LEU A 210 -18.27 -14.44 1.02
N GLN A 211 -17.22 -15.05 1.57
CA GLN A 211 -17.33 -16.32 2.29
C GLN A 211 -18.26 -16.22 3.52
N THR A 212 -18.28 -15.09 4.24
CA THR A 212 -19.20 -14.92 5.38
C THR A 212 -20.68 -14.96 4.98
N TRP A 213 -21.01 -14.62 3.73
CA TRP A 213 -22.38 -14.67 3.19
C TRP A 213 -22.75 -16.06 2.70
N ARG A 214 -21.77 -16.79 2.14
CA ARG A 214 -21.96 -18.17 1.66
C ARG A 214 -22.07 -19.18 2.80
N GLU A 215 -21.18 -19.07 3.79
CA GLU A 215 -21.08 -20.03 4.91
C GLU A 215 -20.89 -19.27 6.25
N PRO A 216 -21.98 -18.80 6.88
CA PRO A 216 -21.91 -18.10 8.15
C PRO A 216 -21.17 -18.92 9.24
N GLY A 217 -20.30 -18.27 10.01
CA GLY A 217 -19.55 -18.90 11.11
C GLY A 217 -18.24 -19.59 10.72
N THR A 218 -17.87 -19.60 9.43
CA THR A 218 -16.59 -20.21 8.97
C THR A 218 -15.39 -19.27 9.04
N VAL A 219 -15.65 -17.96 9.11
CA VAL A 219 -14.65 -16.89 9.18
C VAL A 219 -14.69 -16.27 10.57
N LEU A 220 -13.53 -16.13 11.20
CA LEU A 220 -13.35 -15.67 12.58
C LEU A 220 -13.42 -14.14 12.72
N LEU A 221 -13.21 -13.40 11.62
CA LEU A 221 -13.29 -11.94 11.58
C LEU A 221 -14.74 -11.47 11.45
N SER A 222 -15.07 -10.35 12.08
CA SER A 222 -16.41 -9.76 11.96
C SER A 222 -16.64 -9.17 10.56
N ARG A 223 -17.88 -9.21 10.08
CA ARG A 223 -18.25 -8.64 8.77
C ARG A 223 -17.94 -7.14 8.68
N THR A 224 -18.18 -6.39 9.75
CA THR A 224 -17.89 -4.96 9.80
C THR A 224 -16.39 -4.68 9.62
N TYR A 225 -15.53 -5.48 10.26
CA TYR A 225 -14.09 -5.34 10.12
C TYR A 225 -13.61 -5.67 8.70
N LEU A 226 -14.16 -6.72 8.09
CA LEU A 226 -13.86 -7.06 6.69
C LEU A 226 -14.30 -5.96 5.71
N TRP A 227 -15.43 -5.30 5.96
CA TRP A 227 -15.83 -4.12 5.17
C TRP A 227 -14.87 -2.94 5.33
N VAL A 228 -14.33 -2.71 6.53
CA VAL A 228 -13.31 -1.66 6.75
C VAL A 228 -12.05 -1.97 5.94
N ILE A 229 -11.56 -3.22 6.00
CA ILE A 229 -10.39 -3.65 5.21
C ILE A 229 -10.67 -3.44 3.71
N VAL A 230 -11.77 -3.99 3.19
CA VAL A 230 -12.14 -3.89 1.77
C VAL A 230 -12.28 -2.43 1.33
N GLY A 231 -12.97 -1.60 2.11
CA GLY A 231 -13.21 -0.21 1.76
C GLY A 231 -11.95 0.64 1.73
N ILE A 232 -11.13 0.56 2.79
CA ILE A 232 -9.86 1.32 2.85
C ILE A 232 -8.91 0.82 1.76
N SER A 233 -8.78 -0.49 1.56
CA SER A 233 -7.91 -1.04 0.53
C SER A 233 -8.36 -0.67 -0.88
N ALA A 234 -9.66 -0.71 -1.18
CA ALA A 234 -10.17 -0.26 -2.48
C ALA A 234 -9.91 1.23 -2.73
N ALA A 235 -10.13 2.09 -1.74
CA ALA A 235 -9.85 3.51 -1.84
C ALA A 235 -8.36 3.78 -2.12
N ILE A 236 -7.46 3.10 -1.41
CA ILE A 236 -6.01 3.24 -1.63
C ILE A 236 -5.63 2.76 -3.03
N VAL A 237 -6.06 1.56 -3.45
CA VAL A 237 -5.74 1.06 -4.80
C VAL A 237 -6.24 2.02 -5.88
N ALA A 238 -7.47 2.55 -5.74
CA ALA A 238 -8.04 3.49 -6.70
C ALA A 238 -7.25 4.82 -6.80
N ASN A 239 -6.66 5.28 -5.70
CA ASN A 239 -6.04 6.62 -5.63
C ASN A 239 -4.51 6.62 -5.66
N VAL A 240 -3.82 5.49 -5.64
CA VAL A 240 -2.34 5.50 -5.59
C VAL A 240 -1.71 5.71 -6.99
N ARG A 241 -2.39 5.29 -8.06
CA ARG A 241 -1.94 5.47 -9.46
C ARG A 241 -3.12 5.66 -10.41
N ALA A 242 -2.85 6.20 -11.60
CA ALA A 242 -3.85 6.45 -12.64
C ALA A 242 -4.62 5.19 -13.09
N LEU A 243 -3.99 4.01 -13.07
CA LEU A 243 -4.63 2.73 -13.41
C LEU A 243 -5.27 2.02 -12.21
N GLY A 244 -5.19 2.62 -11.01
CA GLY A 244 -5.73 2.08 -9.77
C GLY A 244 -7.21 1.65 -9.86
N PRO A 245 -8.11 2.51 -10.39
CA PRO A 245 -9.54 2.16 -10.50
C PRO A 245 -9.79 0.93 -11.38
N LEU A 246 -8.99 0.75 -12.44
CA LEU A 246 -9.05 -0.45 -13.27
C LEU A 246 -8.73 -1.70 -12.45
N TRP A 247 -7.68 -1.66 -11.62
CA TRP A 247 -7.32 -2.78 -10.76
C TRP A 247 -8.41 -3.09 -9.72
N VAL A 248 -9.04 -2.08 -9.12
CA VAL A 248 -10.19 -2.28 -8.22
C VAL A 248 -11.31 -3.05 -8.92
N VAL A 249 -11.69 -2.63 -10.13
CA VAL A 249 -12.74 -3.31 -10.92
C VAL A 249 -12.35 -4.76 -11.22
N VAL A 250 -11.12 -5.01 -11.64
CA VAL A 250 -10.62 -6.36 -11.94
C VAL A 250 -10.67 -7.25 -10.70
N ILE A 251 -10.18 -6.76 -9.55
CA ILE A 251 -10.14 -7.51 -8.29
C ILE A 251 -11.56 -7.85 -7.82
N ILE A 252 -12.45 -6.85 -7.78
CA ILE A 252 -13.83 -7.03 -7.35
C ILE A 252 -14.55 -8.03 -8.27
N SER A 253 -14.47 -7.82 -9.58
CA SER A 253 -15.12 -8.68 -10.57
C SER A 253 -14.65 -10.13 -10.44
N THR A 254 -13.34 -10.35 -10.31
CA THR A 254 -12.76 -11.67 -10.15
C THR A 254 -13.23 -12.34 -8.85
N CYS A 255 -13.25 -11.61 -7.73
CA CYS A 255 -13.72 -12.16 -6.45
C CYS A 255 -15.21 -12.53 -6.47
N LEU A 256 -16.04 -11.73 -7.13
CA LEU A 256 -17.47 -12.01 -7.30
C LEU A 256 -17.68 -13.27 -8.16
N LEU A 257 -16.93 -13.42 -9.25
CA LEU A 257 -16.98 -14.60 -10.12
C LEU A 257 -16.56 -15.88 -9.38
N ILE A 258 -15.45 -15.83 -8.64
CA ILE A 258 -14.95 -16.98 -7.86
C ILE A 258 -15.93 -17.39 -6.75
N SER A 259 -16.57 -16.43 -6.09
CA SER A 259 -17.44 -16.70 -4.93
C SER A 259 -18.80 -17.30 -5.33
N GLY A 260 -19.24 -17.04 -6.55
CA GLY A 260 -20.49 -17.55 -7.12
C GLY A 260 -21.72 -16.71 -6.77
N TRP A 261 -22.76 -16.84 -7.59
CA TRP A 261 -23.99 -16.05 -7.51
C TRP A 261 -24.71 -16.03 -6.15
N PRO A 262 -24.78 -17.13 -5.38
CA PRO A 262 -25.49 -17.12 -4.09
C PRO A 262 -24.89 -16.12 -3.07
N ALA A 263 -23.56 -16.01 -3.03
CA ALA A 263 -22.88 -15.07 -2.13
C ALA A 263 -23.13 -13.62 -2.56
N VAL A 264 -23.04 -13.37 -3.87
CA VAL A 264 -23.25 -12.05 -4.48
C VAL A 264 -24.69 -11.57 -4.26
N LYS A 265 -25.67 -12.42 -4.54
CA LYS A 265 -27.09 -12.10 -4.32
C LYS A 265 -27.36 -11.74 -2.86
N SER A 266 -26.84 -12.52 -1.91
CA SER A 266 -26.99 -12.30 -0.47
C SER A 266 -26.42 -10.94 -0.02
N MET A 267 -25.27 -10.55 -0.57
CA MET A 267 -24.65 -9.25 -0.32
C MET A 267 -25.56 -8.09 -0.77
N PHE A 268 -26.09 -8.15 -2.00
CA PHE A 268 -26.96 -7.11 -2.57
C PHE A 268 -28.38 -7.09 -1.99
N THR A 269 -28.85 -8.19 -1.40
CA THR A 269 -30.13 -8.21 -0.67
C THR A 269 -30.03 -7.62 0.74
N THR A 270 -28.83 -7.32 1.22
CA THR A 270 -28.64 -6.79 2.58
C THR A 270 -28.48 -5.27 2.57
N ALA A 271 -29.47 -4.56 3.14
CA ALA A 271 -29.50 -3.08 3.17
C ALA A 271 -28.21 -2.43 3.74
N ARG A 272 -27.59 -3.04 4.76
CA ARG A 272 -26.35 -2.53 5.35
C ARG A 272 -25.15 -2.55 4.39
N SER A 273 -25.15 -3.43 3.40
CA SER A 273 -24.07 -3.51 2.41
C SER A 273 -24.02 -2.26 1.52
N TYR A 274 -25.16 -1.59 1.28
CA TYR A 274 -25.20 -0.39 0.42
C TYR A 274 -24.45 0.80 1.01
N TRP A 275 -24.42 0.95 2.34
CA TRP A 275 -23.60 1.98 3.00
C TRP A 275 -22.11 1.75 2.74
N ALA A 276 -21.65 0.50 2.83
CA ALA A 276 -20.26 0.15 2.59
C ALA A 276 -19.90 0.26 1.10
N ILE A 277 -20.78 -0.19 0.20
CA ILE A 277 -20.60 -0.07 -1.25
C ILE A 277 -20.54 1.41 -1.66
N GLY A 278 -21.46 2.24 -1.14
CA GLY A 278 -21.45 3.68 -1.39
C GLY A 278 -20.17 4.35 -0.89
N ALA A 279 -19.69 3.99 0.30
CA ALA A 279 -18.42 4.50 0.82
C ALA A 279 -17.22 4.11 -0.07
N VAL A 280 -17.16 2.88 -0.57
CA VAL A 280 -16.13 2.44 -1.52
C VAL A 280 -16.23 3.22 -2.84
N ALA A 281 -17.44 3.42 -3.35
CA ALA A 281 -17.68 4.09 -4.63
C ALA A 281 -17.41 5.61 -4.59
N VAL A 282 -17.51 6.24 -3.42
CA VAL A 282 -17.16 7.66 -3.24
C VAL A 282 -15.66 7.83 -3.03
N ALA A 283 -15.01 6.85 -2.41
CA ALA A 283 -13.59 6.92 -2.07
C ALA A 283 -12.66 6.50 -3.23
N GLY A 284 -13.16 5.77 -4.23
CA GLY A 284 -12.42 5.39 -5.43
C GLY A 284 -12.80 6.23 -6.64
#